data_AF-A0A078MLZ1-F1
#
_entry.id   AF-A0A078MLZ1-F1
#
_cell.length_a   1.000
_cell.length_b   1.000
_cell.length_c   1.000
_cell.angle_alpha   90.00
_cell.angle_beta   90.00
_cell.angle_gamma   90.00
#
_symmetry.space_group_name_H-M   'P 1'
#
loop_
_entity.id
_entity.type
_entity.pdbx_description
1 polymer ?
#
loop_
_entity_poly.entity_id
_entity_poly.type
_entity_poly.pdbx_seq_one_letter_code
_entity_poly.pdbx_strand_id
1 'polypeptide(L)' 'MSKSVITVDYAREQLLNWYKAMEVVSTGQEYKIGTRTLSMPHLKEIREQIKYWENKLQQIQRGKRGRRTFNIVPVDI' A
#
# COMPACT_ATOMS: atom_id res chain seq x y z
N MET A 1 10.66 -12.23 -14.45
CA MET A 1 10.80 -11.27 -13.33
C MET A 1 9.63 -11.45 -12.39
N SER A 2 9.91 -11.96 -11.19
CA SER A 2 8.94 -12.38 -10.18
C SER A 2 8.06 -11.22 -9.74
N LYS A 3 6.79 -11.22 -10.16
CA LYS A 3 5.79 -10.29 -9.64
C LYS A 3 5.54 -10.70 -8.21
N SER A 4 6.10 -10.00 -7.21
CA SER A 4 5.81 -10.25 -5.81
C SER A 4 4.29 -10.15 -5.62
N VAL A 5 3.61 -11.30 -5.48
CA VAL A 5 2.16 -11.36 -5.31
C VAL A 5 1.87 -10.96 -3.87
N ILE A 6 1.89 -9.65 -3.63
CA ILE A 6 1.37 -9.09 -2.39
C ILE A 6 -0.15 -9.23 -2.47
N THR A 7 -0.72 -10.02 -1.58
CA THR A 7 -2.17 -10.19 -1.47
C THR A 7 -2.81 -8.90 -0.95
N VAL A 8 -4.04 -8.61 -1.39
CA VAL A 8 -4.82 -7.45 -0.93
C VAL A 8 -4.94 -7.45 0.60
N ASP A 9 -5.13 -8.64 1.18
CA ASP A 9 -5.29 -8.84 2.62
C ASP A 9 -4.05 -8.40 3.40
N TYR A 10 -2.88 -8.94 3.04
CA TYR A 10 -1.60 -8.53 3.61
C TYR A 10 -1.32 -7.03 3.48
N ALA A 11 -1.65 -6.43 2.33
CA ALA A 11 -1.48 -4.98 2.15
C ALA A 11 -2.38 -4.16 3.10
N ARG A 12 -3.60 -4.63 3.39
CA ARG A 12 -4.50 -3.99 4.36
C ARG A 12 -4.01 -4.16 5.79
N GLU A 13 -3.53 -5.35 6.17
CA GLU A 13 -2.97 -5.60 7.49
C GLU A 13 -1.77 -4.69 7.77
N GLN A 14 -0.87 -4.57 6.80
CA GLN A 14 0.27 -3.65 6.91
C GLN A 14 -0.21 -2.21 7.05
N LEU A 15 -1.14 -1.76 6.20
CA LEU A 15 -1.72 -0.41 6.28
C LEU A 15 -2.31 -0.12 7.67
N LEU A 16 -3.05 -1.07 8.24
CA LEU A 16 -3.63 -0.95 9.58
C LEU A 16 -2.54 -0.82 10.65
N ASN A 17 -1.47 -1.61 10.58
CA ASN A 17 -0.35 -1.50 11.51
C ASN A 17 0.33 -0.13 11.44
N TRP A 18 0.49 0.43 10.24
CA TRP A 18 1.06 1.78 10.06
C TRP A 18 0.14 2.89 10.57
N TYR A 19 -1.19 2.74 10.46
CA TYR A 19 -2.12 3.67 11.09
C TYR A 19 -2.05 3.63 12.62
N LYS A 20 -2.02 2.44 13.21
CA LYS A 20 -1.83 2.29 14.66
C LYS A 20 -0.52 2.92 15.13
N ALA A 21 0.56 2.72 14.37
CA ALA A 21 1.83 3.37 14.65
C ALA A 21 1.71 4.89 14.61
N MET A 22 0.99 5.45 13.63
CA MET A 22 0.76 6.90 13.54
C MET A 22 -0.02 7.44 14.75
N GLU A 23 -1.05 6.73 15.20
CA GLU A 23 -1.85 7.10 16.36
C GLU A 23 -1.00 7.13 17.64
N VAL A 24 -0.28 6.04 17.93
CA VAL A 24 0.60 5.93 19.11
C VAL A 24 1.74 6.96 19.07
N VAL A 25 2.37 7.14 17.91
CA VAL A 25 3.45 8.13 17.77
C VAL A 25 2.92 9.55 17.90
N SER A 26 1.70 9.83 17.43
CA SER A 26 1.09 11.16 17.55
C SER A 26 0.76 11.55 19.00
N THR A 27 0.54 10.57 19.89
CA THR A 27 0.38 10.79 21.34
C THR A 27 1.73 10.90 22.08
N GLY A 28 2.85 10.81 21.38
CA GLY A 28 4.20 10.89 21.94
C GLY A 28 4.74 9.57 22.48
N GLN A 29 4.05 8.46 22.22
CA GLN A 29 4.48 7.13 22.60
C GLN A 29 5.32 6.47 21.49
N GLU A 30 6.16 5.50 21.88
CA GLU A 30 6.93 4.72 20.93
C GLU A 30 6.16 3.47 20.50
N TYR A 31 6.23 3.13 19.21
CA TYR A 31 5.56 1.97 18.65
C TYR A 31 6.57 1.01 18.02
N LYS A 32 6.58 -0.25 18.44
CA LYS A 32 7.49 -1.26 17.90
C LYS A 32 6.86 -1.98 16.70
N ILE A 33 7.50 -1.87 15.54
CA ILE A 33 7.11 -2.60 14.33
C ILE A 33 8.22 -3.59 13.95
N GLY A 34 7.98 -4.88 14.17
CA GLY A 34 8.97 -5.92 13.96
C GLY A 34 10.23 -5.68 14.79
N THR A 35 11.36 -5.41 14.12
CA THR A 35 12.66 -5.14 14.74
C THR A 35 12.95 -3.65 14.95
N ARG A 36 12.10 -2.75 14.43
CA ARG A 36 12.29 -1.30 14.53
C ARG A 36 11.34 -0.70 15.57
N THR A 37 11.79 0.37 16.20
CA THR A 37 10.96 1.23 17.06
C THR A 37 10.70 2.54 16.34
N LEU A 38 9.45 2.96 16.27
CA LEU A 38 8.98 4.19 15.67
C LEU A 38 8.63 5.19 16.77
N SER A 39 9.05 6.44 16.61
CA SER A 39 8.82 7.53 17.55
C SER A 39 8.57 8.84 16.78
N MET A 40 8.33 9.94 17.49
CA MET A 40 7.94 11.25 16.91
C MET A 40 8.78 11.69 15.69
N PRO A 41 10.12 11.54 15.66
CA PRO A 41 10.94 11.91 14.51
C PRO A 41 10.61 11.12 13.22
N HIS A 42 10.03 9.94 13.37
CA HIS A 42 9.68 9.03 12.27
C HIS A 42 8.28 9.28 11.69
N LEU A 43 7.56 10.31 12.14
CA LEU A 43 6.22 10.66 11.62
C LEU A 43 6.20 10.82 10.09
N LYS A 44 7.27 11.38 9.50
CA LYS A 44 7.41 11.50 8.05
C LYS A 44 7.52 10.13 7.38
N GLU A 45 8.37 9.24 7.91
CA GLU A 45 8.56 7.87 7.41
C GLU A 45 7.24 7.08 7.48
N ILE A 46 6.51 7.18 8.59
CA ILE A 46 5.20 6.52 8.76
C ILE A 46 4.21 6.97 7.68
N ARG A 47 4.11 8.28 7.43
CA ARG A 47 3.22 8.83 6.38
C ARG A 47 3.62 8.35 4.98
N GLU A 48 4.92 8.28 4.70
CA GLU A 48 5.42 7.75 3.43
C GLU A 48 5.10 6.27 3.25
N GLN A 49 5.22 5.46 4.31
CA GLN A 49 4.85 4.05 4.29
C GLN A 49 3.34 3.85 4.09
N ILE A 50 2.49 4.62 4.77
CA ILE A 50 1.04 4.59 4.54
C ILE A 50 0.74 4.86 3.06
N LYS A 51 1.29 5.94 2.51
CA LYS A 51 1.10 6.29 1.09
C LYS A 51 1.59 5.20 0.14
N TYR A 52 2.71 4.54 0.46
CA TYR A 52 3.23 3.41 -0.32
C TYR A 52 2.22 2.25 -0.36
N TRP A 53 1.71 1.84 0.80
CA TRP A 53 0.75 0.74 0.91
C TRP A 53 -0.60 1.06 0.28
N GLU A 54 -1.10 2.29 0.41
CA GLU A 54 -2.30 2.76 -0.31
C GLU A 54 -2.13 2.66 -1.82
N ASN A 55 -1.00 3.16 -2.34
CA ASN A 55 -0.69 3.08 -3.78
C ASN A 55 -0.58 1.62 -4.24
N LYS A 56 0.05 0.74 -3.46
CA LYS A 56 0.11 -0.69 -3.74
C LYS A 56 -1.28 -1.33 -3.77
N LEU A 57 -2.13 -1.02 -2.80
CA LEU A 57 -3.50 -1.50 -2.74
C LEU A 57 -4.30 -1.04 -3.97
N GLN A 58 -4.16 0.23 -4.35
CA GLN A 58 -4.78 0.77 -5.56
C GLN A 58 -4.24 0.09 -6.82
N GLN A 59 -2.94 -0.15 -6.94
CA GLN A 59 -2.35 -0.86 -8.09
C GLN A 59 -2.87 -2.30 -8.20
N ILE A 60 -2.98 -3.02 -7.09
CA ILE A 60 -3.51 -4.39 -7.07
C ILE A 60 -5.00 -4.38 -7.45
N GLN A 61 -5.79 -3.42 -6.94
CA GLN A 61 -7.20 -3.28 -7.30
C GLN A 61 -7.40 -2.87 -8.77
N ARG A 62 -6.60 -1.93 -9.29
CA ARG A 62 -6.65 -1.46 -10.69
C ARG A 62 -6.18 -2.53 -11.66
N GLY A 63 -5.14 -3.30 -11.31
CA GLY A 63 -4.65 -4.43 -12.12
C GLY A 63 -5.67 -5.55 -12.30
N LYS A 64 -6.70 -5.62 -11.45
CA LYS A 64 -7.86 -6.50 -11.62
C LYS A 64 -8.94 -5.93 -12.55
N ARG A 65 -8.90 -4.64 -12.92
CA ARG A 65 -10.05 -3.93 -13.52
C ARG A 65 -9.92 -3.51 -14.98
N GLY A 66 -8.90 -3.93 -15.73
CA GLY A 66 -8.97 -3.74 -17.18
C GLY A 66 -7.67 -3.88 -17.95
N ARG A 67 -7.48 -5.05 -18.56
CA ARG A 67 -6.97 -5.11 -19.93
C ARG A 67 -8.18 -5.21 -20.83
N ARG A 68 -8.87 -4.08 -21.07
CA ARG A 68 -9.85 -4.02 -22.17
C ARG A 68 -9.04 -3.97 -23.45
N THR A 69 -8.75 -5.15 -23.99
CA THR A 69 -8.29 -5.27 -25.38
C THR A 69 -9.48 -4.82 -26.24
N PHE A 70 -9.42 -3.61 -26.78
CA PHE A 70 -10.28 -3.28 -27.92
C PHE A 70 -9.73 -4.08 -29.09
N ASN A 71 -10.37 -5.21 -29.41
CA ASN A 71 -10.20 -5.82 -30.72
C ASN A 71 -10.85 -4.87 -31.72
N ILE A 72 -10.06 -3.93 -32.25
CA ILE A 72 -10.45 -3.17 -33.43
C ILE A 72 -10.33 -4.16 -34.58
N VAL A 73 -11.45 -4.77 -34.96
CA VAL A 73 -11.54 -5.48 -36.24
C VAL A 73 -11.68 -4.38 -37.30
N PRO A 74 -10.76 -4.25 -38.26
CA PRO A 74 -10.99 -3.36 -39.38
C PRO A 74 -12.19 -3.90 -40.16
N VAL A 75 -13.29 -3.14 -40.15
CA VAL A 75 -14.35 -3.28 -41.13
C VAL A 75 -13.84 -2.59 -42.38
N ASP A 76 -13.50 -3.39 -43.38
CA ASP A 76 -13.21 -2.93 -44.73
C ASP A 76 -14.48 -2.29 -45.31
N ILE A 77 -14.39 -1.03 -45.78
CA ILE A 77 -15.44 -0.33 -46.55
C ILE A 77 -14.88 0.06 -47.92
#